data_AF-A0A9R1XBF2-F1
#
_entry.id   AF-A0A9R1XBF2-F1
#
_cell.length_a   1.000
_cell.length_b   1.000
_cell.length_c   1.000
_cell.angle_alpha   90.00
_cell.angle_beta   90.00
_cell.angle_gamma   90.00
#
_symmetry.space_group_name_H-M   'P 1'
#
loop_
_entity.id
_entity.type
_entity.pdbx_description
1 polymer ?
#
loop_
_entity_poly.entity_id
_entity_poly.type
_entity_poly.pdbx_seq_one_letter_code
_entity_poly.pdbx_strand_id
1 'polypeptide(L)'
;MVFKRQRYTDSRFTTKRRRRIKDMSESQPTSIQSDEVQCLELVEKGWTPEVELKPYVGQVFPSYDEALAFYREYARNSGFEIRKATTEQSKKGDGYSRRYIVCNREGEKKKRSFDSLKDRSKQRRNRPSHRTRCKACIRLKVNDENLWVVKYFEEKNTHELVNPEDFVFLKSNRRLTYHQKQLVNDVSDINIGPVRAFKILKQTQGGFVNVGAIEVECKNLKRDMITYIGESDADMVIEKLTKKRSIYTTLLLNIVWIVRGSYVGYFGQMKKQNLGSHMS
;
A
#
# COMPACT_ATOMS: atom_id res chain seq x y z
N MET A 1 42.48 -19.05 -15.10
CA MET A 1 41.80 -18.19 -14.11
C MET A 1 40.42 -18.75 -13.83
N VAL A 2 40.23 -19.39 -12.68
CA VAL A 2 39.02 -20.15 -12.32
C VAL A 2 38.10 -19.27 -11.48
N PHE A 3 36.93 -18.94 -12.01
CA PHE A 3 35.87 -18.22 -11.29
C PHE A 3 35.17 -19.17 -10.30
N LYS A 4 35.34 -18.92 -9.00
CA LYS A 4 34.58 -19.60 -7.94
C LYS A 4 33.14 -19.03 -7.91
N ARG A 5 32.16 -19.89 -8.24
CA ARG A 5 30.74 -19.67 -7.97
C ARG A 5 30.47 -19.84 -6.48
N GLN A 6 30.14 -18.78 -5.77
CA GLN A 6 29.51 -18.88 -4.45
C GLN A 6 27.99 -18.95 -4.61
N ARG A 7 27.43 -20.09 -4.21
CA ARG A 7 25.99 -20.33 -4.09
C ARG A 7 25.52 -19.65 -2.80
N TYR A 8 24.66 -18.65 -2.92
CA TYR A 8 23.90 -18.14 -1.77
C TYR A 8 22.53 -18.83 -1.75
N THR A 9 22.23 -19.53 -0.66
CA THR A 9 21.01 -20.31 -0.48
C THR A 9 19.83 -19.42 -0.10
N ASP A 10 18.83 -19.42 -0.98
CA ASP A 10 17.56 -18.71 -0.86
C ASP A 10 16.59 -19.50 0.07
N SER A 11 16.40 -19.04 1.31
CA SER A 11 15.42 -19.63 2.24
C SER A 11 14.00 -19.16 1.86
N ARG A 12 13.37 -19.93 0.98
CA ARG A 12 11.99 -19.74 0.52
C ARG A 12 10.99 -19.93 1.65
N PHE A 13 10.27 -18.87 2.00
CA PHE A 13 8.95 -18.96 2.62
C PHE A 13 7.91 -19.39 1.57
N THR A 14 7.56 -20.68 1.51
CA THR A 14 6.32 -21.14 0.86
C THR A 14 5.69 -22.34 1.58
N THR A 15 4.58 -22.07 2.26
CA THR A 15 3.34 -22.85 2.46
C THR A 15 3.27 -24.39 2.31
N LYS A 16 2.55 -24.96 3.30
CA LYS A 16 1.62 -26.12 3.30
C LYS A 16 2.20 -27.54 3.37
N ARG A 17 1.94 -28.20 4.51
CA ARG A 17 1.21 -29.49 4.52
C ARG A 17 0.66 -29.82 5.92
N ARG A 18 -0.66 -29.92 6.04
CA ARG A 18 -1.33 -30.67 7.11
C ARG A 18 -0.86 -32.13 7.02
N ARG A 19 -0.28 -32.68 8.08
CA ARG A 19 -0.16 -34.12 8.28
C ARG A 19 -0.71 -34.48 9.66
N ARG A 20 -1.81 -35.23 9.57
CA ARG A 20 -2.39 -36.23 10.47
C ARG A 20 -1.60 -36.47 11.77
N ILE A 21 -2.23 -36.15 12.89
CA ILE A 21 -1.87 -36.64 14.23
C ILE A 21 -1.99 -38.17 14.20
N LYS A 22 -0.92 -38.85 14.61
CA LYS A 22 -0.98 -40.25 15.05
C LYS A 22 -0.01 -40.36 16.23
N ASP A 23 -0.55 -40.86 17.33
CA ASP A 23 0.09 -41.00 18.64
C ASP A 23 1.36 -41.84 18.55
N MET A 24 2.43 -41.40 19.24
CA MET A 24 3.43 -42.28 19.82
C MET A 24 3.93 -41.68 21.15
N SER A 25 3.88 -42.56 22.14
CA SER A 25 4.18 -42.46 23.56
C SER A 25 5.58 -41.95 23.94
N GLU A 26 5.60 -41.14 25.00
CA GLU A 26 6.42 -41.29 26.22
C GLU A 26 7.87 -41.83 26.08
N SER A 27 8.85 -40.92 26.19
CA SER A 27 10.14 -41.20 26.84
C SER A 27 10.67 -39.91 27.48
N GLN A 28 11.17 -40.06 28.71
CA GLN A 28 11.55 -38.99 29.65
C GLN A 28 12.98 -38.44 29.41
N PRO A 29 13.38 -37.33 30.08
CA PRO A 29 14.19 -36.26 29.49
C PRO A 29 15.69 -36.48 29.66
N THR A 30 16.48 -36.01 28.69
CA THR A 30 17.94 -35.97 28.80
C THR A 30 18.49 -34.58 28.47
N SER A 31 19.26 -34.07 29.45
CA SER A 31 20.32 -33.06 29.39
C SER A 31 20.03 -31.69 28.75
N ILE A 32 19.85 -30.73 29.66
CA ILE A 32 20.00 -29.28 29.51
C ILE A 32 21.44 -28.96 29.08
N GLN A 33 21.66 -28.44 27.86
CA GLN A 33 22.86 -27.65 27.53
C GLN A 33 22.53 -26.50 26.56
N SER A 34 22.73 -25.29 27.11
CA SER A 34 23.39 -24.11 26.50
C SER A 34 22.75 -23.22 25.44
N ASP A 35 21.50 -23.41 24.98
CA ASP A 35 20.90 -22.47 24.01
C ASP A 35 19.71 -21.65 24.54
N GLU A 36 19.13 -22.02 25.69
CA GLU A 36 17.96 -21.30 26.26
C GLU A 36 18.33 -20.18 27.25
N VAL A 37 19.59 -20.09 27.70
CA VAL A 37 20.02 -19.08 28.69
C VAL A 37 20.24 -17.70 28.04
N GLN A 38 20.36 -17.61 26.71
CA GLN A 38 20.60 -16.33 26.04
C GLN A 38 19.34 -15.43 25.89
N CYS A 39 18.14 -15.93 26.23
CA CYS A 39 16.91 -15.15 26.12
C CYS A 39 16.51 -14.36 27.38
N LEU A 40 17.19 -14.57 28.52
CA LEU A 40 16.80 -13.96 29.81
C LEU A 40 17.79 -12.91 30.35
N GLU A 41 18.85 -12.60 29.61
CA GLU A 41 19.86 -11.60 30.00
C GLU A 41 19.89 -10.35 29.10
N LEU A 42 18.82 -10.07 28.34
CA LEU A 42 18.60 -8.75 27.75
C LEU A 42 17.95 -7.81 28.76
N VAL A 43 18.71 -7.50 29.81
CA VAL A 43 18.46 -6.38 30.70
C VAL A 43 18.47 -5.10 29.86
N GLU A 44 17.30 -4.49 29.70
CA GLU A 44 17.05 -3.05 29.48
C GLU A 44 17.98 -2.24 28.55
N LYS A 45 18.60 -2.84 27.52
CA LYS A 45 19.35 -2.09 26.52
C LYS A 45 18.37 -1.30 25.66
N GLY A 46 18.03 -0.09 26.11
CA GLY A 46 17.29 0.85 25.29
C GLY A 46 18.24 1.69 24.46
N TRP A 47 17.72 2.10 23.32
CA TRP A 47 18.46 2.80 22.28
C TRP A 47 18.00 4.25 22.30
N THR A 48 18.94 5.15 22.52
CA THR A 48 18.73 6.59 22.43
C THR A 48 19.27 7.07 21.09
N PRO A 49 18.48 7.75 20.26
CA PRO A 49 18.96 8.26 18.99
C PRO A 49 19.92 9.43 19.21
N GLU A 50 20.98 9.47 18.40
CA GLU A 50 21.94 10.57 18.39
C GLU A 50 21.55 11.55 17.28
N VAL A 51 20.64 12.47 17.62
CA VAL A 51 20.08 13.48 16.69
C VAL A 51 20.06 14.84 17.38
N GLU A 52 20.53 15.87 16.69
CA GLU A 52 20.65 17.24 17.23
C GLU A 52 19.28 17.86 17.57
N LEU A 53 18.31 17.73 16.66
CA LEU A 53 16.98 18.31 16.81
C LEU A 53 16.02 17.32 17.46
N LYS A 54 15.89 17.39 18.78
CA LYS A 54 14.97 16.58 19.56
C LYS A 54 13.79 17.37 20.14
N PRO A 55 12.61 16.74 20.29
CA PRO A 55 11.51 17.34 21.03
C PRO A 55 11.89 17.62 22.48
N TYR A 56 11.29 18.65 23.06
CA TYR A 56 11.40 18.93 24.48
C TYR A 56 10.03 19.20 25.10
N VAL A 57 9.91 18.93 26.41
CA VAL A 57 8.67 19.19 27.14
C VAL A 57 8.45 20.70 27.23
N GLY A 58 7.23 21.14 26.90
CA GLY A 58 6.87 22.55 26.80
C GLY A 58 7.01 23.14 25.39
N GLN A 59 7.58 22.39 24.42
CA GLN A 59 7.62 22.84 23.03
C GLN A 59 6.21 23.05 22.48
N VAL A 60 6.00 24.17 21.79
CA VAL A 60 4.70 24.62 21.29
C VAL A 60 4.67 24.54 19.77
N PHE A 61 3.54 24.07 19.23
CA PHE A 61 3.25 24.01 17.80
C PHE A 61 1.90 24.68 17.54
N PRO A 62 1.75 25.45 16.45
CA PRO A 62 0.48 26.06 16.09
C PRO A 62 -0.55 25.03 15.59
N SER A 63 -0.09 23.90 15.03
CA SER A 63 -0.97 22.83 14.56
C SER A 63 -0.48 21.43 14.96
N TYR A 64 -1.42 20.49 15.07
CA TYR A 64 -1.07 19.09 15.29
C TYR A 64 -0.26 18.52 14.12
N ASP A 65 -0.56 18.95 12.89
CA ASP A 65 0.12 18.42 11.70
C ASP A 65 1.58 18.88 11.64
N GLU A 66 1.90 20.08 12.15
CA GLU A 66 3.29 20.52 12.34
C GLU A 66 4.00 19.72 13.43
N ALA A 67 3.36 19.51 14.59
CA ALA A 67 3.93 18.66 15.65
C ALA A 67 4.18 17.23 15.13
N LEU A 68 3.26 16.72 14.30
CA LEU A 68 3.40 15.42 13.64
C LEU A 68 4.54 15.40 12.61
N ALA A 69 4.69 16.44 11.80
CA ALA A 69 5.76 16.55 10.83
C ALA A 69 7.12 16.63 11.53
N PHE A 70 7.24 17.46 12.57
CA PHE A 70 8.44 17.59 13.39
C PHE A 70 8.85 16.25 14.01
N TYR A 71 7.92 15.56 14.68
CA TYR A 71 8.25 14.26 15.30
C TYR A 71 8.50 13.15 14.27
N ARG A 72 7.89 13.25 13.08
CA ARG A 72 8.19 12.34 11.97
C ARG A 72 9.62 12.51 11.50
N GLU A 73 10.09 13.74 11.37
CA GLU A 73 11.45 14.04 10.94
C GLU A 73 12.49 13.61 11.98
N TYR A 74 12.22 13.91 13.26
CA TYR A 74 12.99 13.37 14.37
C TYR A 74 13.11 11.84 14.30
N ALA A 75 11.98 11.14 14.16
CA ALA A 75 11.98 9.67 14.08
C ALA A 75 12.72 9.14 12.85
N ARG A 76 12.58 9.83 11.70
CA ARG A 76 13.28 9.50 10.45
C ARG A 76 14.79 9.56 10.63
N ASN A 77 15.30 10.64 11.22
CA ASN A 77 16.72 10.84 11.48
C ASN A 77 17.23 9.93 12.61
N SER A 78 16.32 9.52 13.50
CA SER A 78 16.57 8.58 14.59
C SER A 78 16.49 7.10 14.17
N GLY A 79 16.14 6.78 12.92
CA GLY A 79 16.05 5.39 12.45
C GLY A 79 14.85 4.59 12.99
N PHE A 80 13.73 5.23 13.31
CA PHE A 80 12.50 4.53 13.65
C PHE A 80 11.25 5.15 12.99
N GLU A 81 10.15 4.41 12.99
CA GLU A 81 8.88 4.88 12.42
C GLU A 81 7.89 5.25 13.51
N ILE A 82 7.01 6.20 13.19
CA ILE A 82 5.95 6.65 14.07
C ILE A 82 4.57 6.21 13.60
N ARG A 83 3.61 6.23 14.52
CA ARG A 83 2.18 6.09 14.22
C ARG A 83 1.36 7.05 15.08
N LYS A 84 0.22 7.48 14.54
CA LYS A 84 -0.82 8.18 15.32
C LYS A 84 -1.43 7.17 16.30
N ALA A 85 -1.53 7.54 17.56
CA ALA A 85 -2.09 6.69 18.62
C ALA A 85 -3.38 7.31 19.17
N THR A 86 -3.48 7.43 20.49
CA THR A 86 -4.66 7.92 21.19
C THR A 86 -4.99 9.35 20.78
N THR A 87 -6.29 9.58 20.56
CA THR A 87 -6.88 10.90 20.37
C THR A 87 -7.97 11.08 21.42
N GLU A 88 -7.88 12.12 22.23
CA GLU A 88 -8.89 12.49 23.23
C GLU A 88 -9.59 13.75 22.74
N GLN A 89 -10.93 13.75 22.74
CA GLN A 89 -11.73 14.93 22.40
C GLN A 89 -11.79 15.89 23.59
N SER A 90 -12.03 17.17 23.30
CA SER A 90 -12.33 18.17 24.32
C SER A 90 -13.67 17.86 24.96
N LYS A 91 -13.78 18.03 26.28
CA LYS A 91 -15.06 17.91 27.00
C LYS A 91 -16.09 18.95 26.53
N LYS A 92 -15.61 20.06 25.96
CA LYS A 92 -16.45 21.14 25.42
C LYS A 92 -16.91 20.87 23.98
N GLY A 93 -16.51 19.76 23.35
CA GLY A 93 -16.85 19.43 21.96
C GLY A 93 -16.05 20.18 20.89
N ASP A 94 -15.17 21.11 21.29
CA ASP A 94 -14.38 21.99 20.41
C ASP A 94 -13.13 21.30 19.80
N GLY A 95 -13.29 20.05 19.34
CA GLY A 95 -12.20 19.29 18.72
C GLY A 95 -11.38 18.42 19.68
N TYR A 96 -10.08 18.26 19.41
CA TYR A 96 -9.21 17.32 20.14
C TYR A 96 -8.42 18.02 21.24
N SER A 97 -8.46 17.49 22.46
CA SER A 97 -7.71 18.03 23.61
C SER A 97 -6.33 17.40 23.78
N ARG A 98 -6.17 16.12 23.42
CA ARG A 98 -4.89 15.39 23.49
C ARG A 98 -4.70 14.50 22.29
N ARG A 99 -3.46 14.42 21.81
CA ARG A 99 -3.05 13.49 20.75
C ARG A 99 -1.68 12.92 21.03
N TYR A 100 -1.54 11.61 20.88
CA TYR A 100 -0.28 10.91 21.10
C TYR A 100 0.31 10.45 19.78
N ILE A 101 1.62 10.62 19.65
CA ILE A 101 2.41 10.11 18.53
C ILE A 101 3.46 9.18 19.12
N VAL A 102 3.46 7.92 18.69
CA VAL A 102 4.22 6.84 19.33
C VAL A 102 5.06 6.11 18.29
N CYS A 103 6.08 5.39 18.73
CA CYS A 103 6.80 4.46 17.86
C CYS A 103 5.84 3.42 17.24
N ASN A 104 6.07 3.02 15.99
CA ASN A 104 5.30 1.99 15.29
C ASN A 104 5.31 0.65 16.05
N ARG A 105 6.39 0.37 16.79
CA ARG A 105 6.55 -0.82 17.65
C ARG A 105 5.96 -0.65 19.06
N GLU A 106 5.24 0.44 19.35
CA GLU A 106 4.65 0.71 20.68
C GLU A 106 3.54 -0.28 21.05
N GLY A 107 3.55 -0.66 22.33
CA GLY A 107 2.52 -1.45 23.01
C GLY A 107 2.51 -2.93 22.60
N GLU A 108 1.36 -3.56 22.76
CA GLU A 108 1.09 -4.94 22.35
C GLU A 108 -0.03 -5.00 21.33
N LYS A 109 -0.09 -6.08 20.56
CA LYS A 109 -1.24 -6.38 19.72
C LYS A 109 -2.35 -6.92 20.64
N LYS A 110 -3.48 -6.22 20.72
CA LYS A 110 -4.67 -6.74 21.42
C LYS A 110 -5.03 -8.10 20.82
N LYS A 111 -5.03 -9.15 21.66
CA LYS A 111 -5.57 -10.46 21.30
C LYS A 111 -7.06 -10.27 21.03
N ARG A 112 -7.54 -10.67 19.85
CA ARG A 112 -8.98 -10.65 19.58
C ARG A 112 -9.57 -11.90 20.21
N SER A 113 -10.64 -11.76 20.98
CA SER A 113 -11.44 -12.91 21.36
C SER A 113 -11.99 -13.56 20.09
N PHE A 114 -11.83 -14.88 20.00
CA PHE A 114 -12.45 -15.67 18.95
C PHE A 114 -13.91 -15.88 19.36
N ASP A 115 -14.80 -15.10 18.74
CA ASP A 115 -16.24 -15.25 18.92
C ASP A 115 -16.77 -16.09 17.76
N SER A 116 -17.08 -17.36 18.05
CA SER A 116 -17.57 -18.34 17.07
C SER A 116 -18.90 -17.94 16.40
N LEU A 117 -19.64 -17.00 17.00
CA LEU A 117 -20.94 -16.53 16.51
C LEU A 117 -20.85 -15.30 15.60
N LYS A 118 -19.68 -14.65 15.50
CA LYS A 118 -19.49 -13.51 14.60
C LYS A 118 -19.20 -13.96 13.17
N ASP A 119 -19.98 -13.40 12.25
CA ASP A 119 -19.89 -13.58 10.80
C ASP A 119 -18.42 -13.59 10.32
N ARG A 120 -18.02 -14.74 9.73
CA ARG A 120 -16.67 -15.00 9.23
C ARG A 120 -16.32 -14.14 8.03
N SER A 121 -17.31 -13.51 7.37
CA SER A 121 -17.11 -12.65 6.19
C SER A 121 -16.21 -11.45 6.46
N LYS A 122 -16.11 -10.99 7.72
CA LYS A 122 -15.29 -9.84 8.16
C LYS A 122 -14.01 -10.23 8.91
N GLN A 123 -13.58 -11.50 8.84
CA GLN A 123 -12.30 -11.90 9.46
C GLN A 123 -11.12 -11.24 8.74
N ARG A 124 -10.71 -10.06 9.23
CA ARG A 124 -9.47 -9.40 8.81
C ARG A 124 -8.31 -10.38 8.93
N ARG A 125 -7.57 -10.56 7.82
CA ARG A 125 -6.36 -11.41 7.71
C ARG A 125 -5.48 -11.27 8.96
N ASN A 126 -5.08 -12.39 9.56
CA ASN A 126 -4.18 -12.38 10.72
C ASN A 126 -2.79 -11.88 10.27
N ARG A 127 -2.48 -10.62 10.55
CA ARG A 127 -1.18 -10.02 10.26
C ARG A 127 -0.26 -10.15 11.48
N PRO A 128 0.98 -10.66 11.34
CA PRO A 128 1.98 -10.58 12.40
C PRO A 128 2.13 -9.13 12.90
N SER A 129 2.35 -8.96 14.20
CA SER A 129 2.58 -7.64 14.79
C SER A 129 4.06 -7.43 15.01
N HIS A 130 4.56 -6.26 14.64
CA HIS A 130 5.93 -5.82 14.91
C HIS A 130 6.03 -5.01 16.21
N ARG A 131 4.99 -5.02 17.05
CA ARG A 131 4.99 -4.32 18.35
C ARG A 131 5.88 -5.05 19.35
N THR A 132 6.82 -4.33 19.95
CA THR A 132 7.84 -4.81 20.88
C THR A 132 7.76 -4.09 22.24
N ARG A 133 6.56 -3.60 22.61
CA ARG A 133 6.34 -2.80 23.84
C ARG A 133 7.20 -1.54 23.93
N CYS A 134 7.54 -0.94 22.78
CA CYS A 134 8.31 0.30 22.76
C CYS A 134 7.56 1.43 23.48
N LYS A 135 8.29 2.25 24.24
CA LYS A 135 7.75 3.37 25.02
C LYS A 135 8.00 4.74 24.37
N ALA A 136 8.90 4.83 23.40
CA ALA A 136 9.24 6.07 22.70
C ALA A 136 7.99 6.76 22.11
N CYS A 137 7.72 7.98 22.57
CA CYS A 137 6.54 8.74 22.19
C CYS A 137 6.64 10.22 22.54
N ILE A 138 5.80 11.02 21.89
CA ILE A 138 5.41 12.36 22.35
C ILE A 138 3.91 12.38 22.65
N ARG A 139 3.54 13.09 23.72
CA ARG A 139 2.14 13.34 24.09
C ARG A 139 1.87 14.82 24.03
N LEU A 140 0.93 15.22 23.18
CA LEU A 140 0.57 16.60 22.96
C LEU A 140 -0.76 16.91 23.66
N LYS A 141 -0.88 18.13 24.19
CA LYS A 141 -2.10 18.69 24.78
C LYS A 141 -2.33 20.10 24.22
N VAL A 142 -3.59 20.47 24.00
CA VAL A 142 -3.97 21.83 23.64
C VAL A 142 -3.91 22.78 24.86
N ASN A 143 -3.30 23.95 24.67
CA ASN A 143 -3.23 25.11 25.56
C ASN A 143 -4.55 25.91 25.50
N ASP A 144 -4.80 26.77 26.49
CA ASP A 144 -5.88 27.77 26.49
C ASP A 144 -5.83 28.71 25.26
N GLU A 145 -4.66 28.95 24.68
CA GLU A 145 -4.46 29.68 23.41
C GLU A 145 -4.68 28.81 22.15
N ASN A 146 -5.26 27.61 22.30
CA ASN A 146 -5.47 26.64 21.21
C ASN A 146 -4.21 26.12 20.50
N LEU A 147 -3.03 26.29 21.12
CA LEU A 147 -1.75 25.76 20.62
C LEU A 147 -1.46 24.34 21.12
N TRP A 148 -0.73 23.54 20.35
CA TRP A 148 -0.34 22.18 20.71
C TRP A 148 0.99 22.16 21.46
N VAL A 149 0.96 21.73 22.73
CA VAL A 149 2.13 21.70 23.61
C VAL A 149 2.57 20.27 23.90
N VAL A 150 3.87 20.00 23.82
CA VAL A 150 4.48 18.73 24.23
C VAL A 150 4.43 18.61 25.76
N LYS A 151 3.55 17.73 26.27
CA LYS A 151 3.42 17.47 27.71
C LYS A 151 4.37 16.37 28.20
N TYR A 152 4.70 15.42 27.34
CA TYR A 152 5.56 14.28 27.68
C TYR A 152 6.34 13.86 26.45
N PHE A 153 7.61 13.54 26.65
CA PHE A 153 8.51 13.03 25.64
C PHE A 153 9.33 11.87 26.23
N GLU A 154 9.29 10.73 25.56
CA GLU A 154 10.14 9.57 25.85
C GLU A 154 11.10 9.37 24.68
N GLU A 155 12.39 9.63 24.92
CA GLU A 155 13.46 9.54 23.93
C GLU A 155 13.92 8.10 23.68
N LYS A 156 13.89 7.25 24.72
CA LYS A 156 14.47 5.90 24.70
C LYS A 156 13.56 4.88 23.99
N ASN A 157 14.11 4.18 22.99
CA ASN A 157 13.47 3.05 22.32
C ASN A 157 13.82 1.72 23.01
N THR A 158 12.88 0.77 23.06
CA THR A 158 13.13 -0.58 23.60
C THR A 158 13.58 -1.59 22.54
N HIS A 159 13.94 -1.10 21.36
CA HIS A 159 14.40 -1.90 20.24
C HIS A 159 15.49 -1.13 19.51
N GLU A 160 16.32 -1.87 18.80
CA GLU A 160 17.37 -1.31 17.95
C GLU A 160 16.80 -0.35 16.92
N LEU A 161 17.53 0.75 16.73
CA LEU A 161 17.28 1.76 15.71
C LEU A 161 17.89 1.31 14.39
N VAL A 162 17.27 1.67 13.27
CA VAL A 162 17.80 1.33 11.95
C VAL A 162 19.07 2.13 11.71
N ASN A 163 20.07 1.53 11.06
CA ASN A 163 21.29 2.24 10.68
C ASN A 163 21.00 3.28 9.59
N PRO A 164 21.72 4.41 9.55
CA PRO A 164 21.53 5.44 8.52
C PRO A 164 21.60 4.93 7.08
N GLU A 165 22.48 3.95 6.81
CA GLU A 165 22.61 3.31 5.49
C GLU A 165 21.33 2.60 5.03
N ASP A 166 20.55 2.09 5.98
CA ASP A 166 19.32 1.33 5.76
C ASP A 166 18.06 2.19 5.81
N PHE A 167 18.18 3.51 6.01
CA PHE A 167 17.04 4.43 6.05
C PHE A 167 16.19 4.36 4.78
N VAL A 168 16.78 4.02 3.63
CA VAL A 168 16.09 3.85 2.35
C VAL A 168 15.00 2.75 2.44
N PHE A 169 15.14 1.80 3.35
CA PHE A 169 14.20 0.69 3.52
C PHE A 169 13.06 0.98 4.51
N LEU A 170 13.12 2.09 5.25
CA LEU A 170 12.03 2.55 6.10
C LEU A 170 10.79 2.87 5.26
N LYS A 171 9.61 2.48 5.73
CA LYS A 171 8.34 2.68 5.02
C LYS A 171 8.06 4.14 4.68
N SER A 172 8.48 5.08 5.53
CA SER A 172 8.34 6.52 5.26
C SER A 172 9.17 6.97 4.07
N ASN A 173 10.29 6.31 3.82
CA ASN A 173 11.30 6.70 2.84
C ASN A 173 11.12 5.93 1.52
N ARG A 174 10.46 4.76 1.56
CA ARG A 174 10.16 3.98 0.35
C ARG A 174 9.07 4.63 -0.49
N ARG A 175 9.42 5.10 -1.69
CA ARG A 175 8.48 5.69 -2.64
C ARG A 175 8.90 5.35 -4.06
N LEU A 176 7.93 4.93 -4.89
CA LEU A 176 8.17 4.79 -6.32
C LEU A 176 8.18 6.18 -6.97
N THR A 177 9.21 6.45 -7.77
CA THR A 177 9.30 7.64 -8.61
C THR A 177 8.26 7.59 -9.74
N TYR A 178 8.00 8.72 -10.40
CA TYR A 178 7.06 8.78 -11.52
C TYR A 178 7.43 7.76 -12.63
N HIS A 179 8.69 7.75 -13.07
CA HIS A 179 9.17 6.81 -14.09
C HIS A 179 9.08 5.34 -13.66
N GLN A 180 9.36 5.04 -12.38
CA GLN A 180 9.19 3.69 -11.85
C GLN A 180 7.72 3.26 -11.87
N LYS A 181 6.79 4.17 -11.55
CA LYS A 181 5.34 3.88 -11.63
C LYS A 181 4.90 3.64 -13.07
N GLN A 182 5.37 4.48 -14.00
CA GLN A 182 5.08 4.33 -15.42
C GLN A 182 5.57 2.96 -15.93
N LEU A 183 6.82 2.59 -15.64
CA LEU A 183 7.35 1.29 -16.01
C LEU A 183 6.53 0.14 -15.42
N VAL A 184 6.08 0.23 -14.16
CA VAL A 184 5.22 -0.79 -13.55
C VAL A 184 3.87 -0.92 -14.27
N ASN A 185 3.36 0.16 -14.84
CA ASN A 185 2.15 0.14 -15.67
C ASN A 185 2.44 -0.47 -17.05
N ASP A 186 3.49 -0.02 -17.74
CA ASP A 186 3.85 -0.50 -19.08
C ASP A 186 4.08 -2.02 -19.08
N VAL A 187 4.79 -2.54 -18.06
CA VAL A 187 5.00 -3.99 -17.93
C VAL A 187 3.71 -4.72 -17.53
N SER A 188 2.77 -4.04 -16.86
CA SER A 188 1.48 -4.64 -16.55
C SER A 188 0.65 -4.87 -17.82
N ASP A 189 0.77 -4.02 -18.84
CA ASP A 189 0.00 -4.15 -20.09
C ASP A 189 0.44 -5.37 -20.91
N ILE A 190 1.69 -5.80 -20.76
CA ILE A 190 2.23 -7.04 -21.30
C ILE A 190 2.08 -8.25 -20.35
N ASN A 191 1.14 -8.18 -19.41
CA ASN A 191 0.82 -9.24 -18.44
C ASN A 191 1.97 -9.61 -17.48
N ILE A 192 2.92 -8.70 -17.23
CA ILE A 192 3.96 -8.90 -16.23
C ILE A 192 3.48 -8.34 -14.89
N GLY A 193 3.26 -9.24 -13.93
CA GLY A 193 2.78 -8.86 -12.60
C GLY A 193 3.76 -7.99 -11.80
N PRO A 194 3.27 -7.30 -10.75
CA PRO A 194 4.04 -6.29 -10.00
C PRO A 194 5.31 -6.81 -9.32
N VAL A 195 5.36 -8.10 -8.99
CA VAL A 195 6.58 -8.75 -8.43
C VAL A 195 7.69 -8.83 -9.48
N ARG A 196 7.34 -9.19 -10.71
CA ARG A 196 8.30 -9.26 -11.82
C ARG A 196 8.70 -7.86 -12.28
N ALA A 197 7.76 -6.91 -12.30
CA ALA A 197 8.03 -5.50 -12.53
C ALA A 197 9.12 -4.95 -11.57
N PHE A 198 8.97 -5.24 -10.27
CA PHE A 198 9.99 -4.86 -9.29
C PHE A 198 11.35 -5.51 -9.54
N LYS A 199 11.39 -6.78 -9.97
CA LYS A 199 12.65 -7.44 -10.31
C LYS A 199 13.33 -6.76 -11.51
N ILE A 200 12.56 -6.33 -12.51
CA ILE A 200 13.08 -5.56 -13.65
C ILE A 200 13.67 -4.24 -13.13
N LEU A 201 12.92 -3.47 -12.36
CA LEU A 201 13.42 -2.21 -11.75
C LEU A 201 14.73 -2.41 -10.99
N LYS A 202 14.79 -3.45 -10.15
CA LYS A 202 16.00 -3.81 -9.38
C LYS A 202 17.18 -4.09 -10.29
N GLN A 203 17.00 -4.85 -11.37
CA GLN A 203 18.09 -5.16 -12.30
C GLN A 203 18.54 -3.91 -13.06
N THR A 204 17.60 -3.14 -13.60
CA THR A 204 17.89 -1.93 -14.37
C THR A 204 18.59 -0.86 -13.53
N GLN A 205 18.25 -0.74 -12.24
CA GLN A 205 18.79 0.28 -11.34
C GLN A 205 19.96 -0.23 -10.48
N GLY A 206 20.41 -1.47 -10.68
CA GLY A 206 21.64 -1.98 -10.07
C GLY A 206 21.56 -2.32 -8.57
N GLY A 207 20.36 -2.52 -8.01
CA GLY A 207 20.23 -2.92 -6.61
C GLY A 207 18.96 -2.43 -5.91
N PHE A 208 18.82 -2.77 -4.64
CA PHE A 208 17.65 -2.36 -3.84
C PHE A 208 17.73 -0.91 -3.37
N VAL A 209 18.91 -0.47 -2.95
CA VAL A 209 19.15 0.89 -2.45
C VAL A 209 18.80 1.92 -3.54
N ASN A 210 19.26 1.68 -4.77
CA ASN A 210 19.03 2.57 -5.91
C ASN A 210 17.56 2.63 -6.35
N VAL A 211 16.78 1.58 -6.10
CA VAL A 211 15.34 1.59 -6.40
C VAL A 211 14.56 2.45 -5.41
N GLY A 212 15.00 2.53 -4.15
CA GLY A 212 14.29 3.31 -3.13
C GLY A 212 12.88 2.75 -2.82
N ALA A 213 12.59 1.52 -3.21
CA ALA A 213 11.31 0.87 -2.98
C ALA A 213 11.49 -0.66 -2.90
N ILE A 214 10.44 -1.35 -2.46
CA ILE A 214 10.39 -2.82 -2.44
C ILE A 214 9.22 -3.33 -3.27
N GLU A 215 9.18 -4.64 -3.54
CA GLU A 215 8.08 -5.26 -4.31
C GLU A 215 6.68 -4.96 -3.75
N VAL A 216 6.57 -4.68 -2.44
CA VAL A 216 5.30 -4.31 -1.79
C VAL A 216 4.77 -3.01 -2.36
N GLU A 217 5.62 -2.04 -2.71
CA GLU A 217 5.17 -0.77 -3.30
C GLU A 217 4.64 -0.96 -4.73
N CYS A 218 5.23 -1.87 -5.52
CA CYS A 218 4.67 -2.24 -6.83
C CYS A 218 3.31 -2.94 -6.68
N LYS A 219 3.16 -3.82 -5.67
CA LYS A 219 1.87 -4.46 -5.36
C LYS A 219 0.83 -3.45 -4.88
N ASN A 220 1.25 -2.46 -4.09
CA ASN A 220 0.39 -1.39 -3.62
C ASN A 220 -0.07 -0.52 -4.80
N LEU A 221 0.86 -0.08 -5.66
CA LEU A 221 0.53 0.69 -6.86
C LEU A 221 -0.50 -0.02 -7.74
N LYS A 222 -0.29 -1.32 -8.03
CA LYS A 222 -1.25 -2.08 -8.84
C LYS A 222 -2.62 -2.17 -8.18
N ARG A 223 -2.67 -2.39 -6.86
CA ARG A 223 -3.94 -2.41 -6.12
C ARG A 223 -4.64 -1.06 -6.19
N ASP A 224 -3.90 0.01 -5.95
CA ASP A 224 -4.41 1.37 -5.90
C ASP A 224 -4.95 1.80 -7.27
N MET A 225 -4.26 1.39 -8.36
CA MET A 225 -4.74 1.56 -9.73
C MET A 225 -6.06 0.81 -9.99
N ILE A 226 -6.16 -0.45 -9.57
CA ILE A 226 -7.39 -1.23 -9.73
C ILE A 226 -8.55 -0.59 -8.95
N THR A 227 -8.31 -0.15 -7.71
CA THR A 227 -9.34 0.53 -6.91
C THR A 227 -9.72 1.89 -7.47
N TYR A 228 -8.81 2.59 -8.13
CA TYR A 228 -9.09 3.86 -8.80
C TYR A 228 -9.97 3.67 -10.03
N ILE A 229 -9.71 2.63 -10.82
CA ILE A 229 -10.58 2.26 -11.97
C ILE A 229 -11.98 1.88 -11.48
N GLY A 230 -12.09 1.26 -10.29
CA GLY A 230 -13.36 1.13 -9.57
C GLY A 230 -14.49 0.49 -10.39
N GLU A 231 -15.69 1.05 -10.28
CA GLU A 231 -16.91 0.66 -11.01
C GLU A 231 -16.94 1.18 -12.46
N SER A 232 -16.05 2.11 -12.81
CA SER A 232 -15.97 2.75 -14.13
C SER A 232 -15.53 1.79 -15.24
N ASP A 233 -15.09 0.57 -14.91
CA ASP A 233 -14.82 -0.47 -15.89
C ASP A 233 -16.10 -0.85 -16.67
N ALA A 234 -17.26 -0.89 -15.97
CA ALA A 234 -18.54 -1.15 -16.62
C ALA A 234 -18.94 0.01 -17.55
N ASP A 235 -18.85 1.25 -17.08
CA ASP A 235 -19.19 2.43 -17.89
C ASP A 235 -18.26 2.60 -19.10
N MET A 236 -16.96 2.31 -18.94
CA MET A 236 -15.98 2.37 -20.03
C MET A 236 -16.22 1.26 -21.07
N VAL A 237 -16.65 0.07 -20.64
CA VAL A 237 -17.12 -0.98 -21.55
C VAL A 237 -18.41 -0.56 -22.25
N ILE A 238 -19.37 0.03 -21.53
CA ILE A 238 -20.62 0.54 -22.10
C ILE A 238 -20.31 1.62 -23.15
N GLU A 239 -19.46 2.61 -22.84
CA GLU A 239 -19.05 3.66 -23.77
C GLU A 239 -18.36 3.09 -25.03
N LYS A 240 -17.48 2.11 -24.85
CA LYS A 240 -16.82 1.44 -25.98
C LYS A 240 -17.83 0.69 -26.86
N LEU A 241 -18.83 0.06 -26.26
CA LEU A 241 -19.88 -0.67 -26.97
C LEU A 241 -20.90 0.29 -27.63
N THR A 242 -21.27 1.40 -26.99
CA THR A 242 -22.18 2.41 -27.57
C THR A 242 -21.51 3.14 -28.73
N LYS A 243 -20.23 3.48 -28.62
CA LYS A 243 -19.44 4.06 -29.73
C LYS A 243 -19.37 3.09 -30.92
N LYS A 244 -19.09 1.81 -30.68
CA LYS A 244 -19.15 0.79 -31.73
C LYS A 244 -20.54 0.69 -32.35
N ARG A 245 -21.60 0.66 -31.53
CA ARG A 245 -23.00 0.64 -32.01
C ARG A 245 -23.29 1.83 -32.92
N SER A 246 -22.90 3.05 -32.54
CA SER A 246 -23.07 4.27 -33.33
C SER A 246 -22.41 4.16 -34.71
N ILE A 247 -21.17 3.66 -34.77
CA ILE A 247 -20.45 3.42 -36.03
C ILE A 247 -21.19 2.42 -36.91
N TYR A 248 -21.62 1.28 -36.37
CA TYR A 248 -22.37 0.30 -37.15
C TYR A 248 -23.73 0.84 -37.63
N THR A 249 -24.45 1.59 -36.78
CA THR A 249 -25.72 2.21 -37.19
C THR A 249 -25.54 3.26 -38.28
N THR A 250 -24.49 4.08 -38.23
CA THR A 250 -24.22 5.07 -39.29
C THR A 250 -23.85 4.39 -40.61
N LEU A 251 -23.04 3.34 -40.57
CA LEU A 251 -22.73 2.53 -41.76
C LEU A 251 -23.98 1.88 -42.36
N LEU A 252 -24.85 1.27 -41.54
CA LEU A 252 -26.10 0.66 -42.01
C LEU A 252 -27.07 1.69 -42.58
N LEU A 253 -27.22 2.85 -41.93
CA LEU A 253 -28.06 3.95 -42.44
C LEU A 253 -27.53 4.48 -43.78
N ASN A 254 -26.22 4.63 -43.94
CA ASN A 254 -25.60 5.03 -45.21
C ASN A 254 -25.88 4.00 -46.33
N ILE A 255 -25.77 2.70 -46.04
CA ILE A 255 -26.10 1.64 -47.01
C ILE A 255 -27.59 1.69 -47.39
N VAL A 256 -28.48 1.81 -46.41
CA VAL A 256 -29.93 1.91 -46.66
C VAL A 256 -30.26 3.17 -47.48
N TRP A 257 -29.58 4.28 -47.24
CA TRP A 257 -29.76 5.51 -48.00
C TRP A 257 -29.25 5.39 -49.45
N ILE A 258 -28.12 4.73 -49.68
CA ILE A 258 -27.61 4.44 -51.03
C ILE A 258 -28.58 3.53 -51.80
N VAL A 259 -29.09 2.48 -51.16
CA VAL A 259 -30.06 1.57 -51.77
C VAL A 259 -31.37 2.31 -52.06
N ARG A 260 -31.91 3.08 -51.12
CA ARG A 260 -33.14 3.87 -51.33
C ARG A 260 -32.99 4.97 -52.38
N GLY A 261 -31.86 5.69 -52.40
CA GLY A 261 -31.56 6.71 -53.41
C GLY A 261 -31.48 6.11 -54.82
N SER A 262 -30.96 4.88 -54.94
CA SER A 262 -30.95 4.13 -56.19
C SER A 262 -32.37 3.75 -56.65
N TYR A 263 -33.24 3.30 -55.73
CA TYR A 263 -34.64 2.96 -56.06
C TYR A 263 -35.50 4.17 -56.46
N VAL A 264 -35.29 5.34 -55.86
CA VAL A 264 -36.00 6.57 -56.25
C VAL A 264 -35.57 7.06 -57.64
N GLY A 265 -34.30 6.91 -58.00
CA GLY A 265 -33.81 7.18 -59.37
C GLY A 265 -34.43 6.28 -60.44
N TYR A 266 -34.61 4.99 -60.14
CA TYR A 266 -35.25 4.03 -61.04
C TYR A 266 -36.76 4.29 -61.24
N PHE A 267 -37.49 4.72 -60.21
CA PHE A 267 -38.92 5.05 -60.34
C PHE A 267 -39.17 6.39 -61.05
N GLY A 268 -38.25 7.36 -60.93
CA GLY A 268 -38.33 8.64 -61.64
C GLY A 268 -38.16 8.52 -63.17
N GLN A 269 -37.44 7.49 -63.63
CA GLN A 269 -37.30 7.20 -65.06
C GLN A 269 -38.52 6.49 -65.66
N MET A 270 -39.21 5.62 -64.90
CA MET A 270 -40.40 4.92 -65.41
C MET A 270 -41.63 5.84 -65.62
N LYS A 271 -41.77 6.95 -64.89
CA LYS A 271 -42.89 7.90 -65.10
C LYS A 271 -42.70 8.83 -66.31
N LYS A 272 -41.47 8.99 -66.84
CA LYS A 272 -41.22 9.82 -68.03
C LYS A 272 -41.48 9.10 -69.36
N GLN A 273 -41.67 7.77 -69.35
CA GLN A 273 -41.91 7.00 -70.58
C GLN A 273 -43.40 6.83 -70.95
N ASN A 274 -44.35 7.30 -70.12
CA ASN A 274 -45.80 7.11 -70.33
C ASN A 274 -46.60 8.39 -70.67
N LEU A 275 -45.95 9.50 -71.03
CA LEU A 275 -46.62 10.78 -71.35
C LEU A 275 -46.29 11.34 -72.75
N GLY A 276 -45.77 10.52 -73.67
CA GLY A 276 -45.36 10.98 -75.00
C GLY A 276 -45.69 10.01 -76.12
N SER A 277 -46.97 9.78 -76.41
CA SER A 277 -47.41 9.23 -77.70
C SER A 277 -48.91 9.46 -77.93
N HIS A 278 -49.29 10.72 -78.16
CA HIS A 278 -50.55 11.07 -78.83
C HIS A 278 -50.25 12.25 -79.76
N MET A 279 -49.70 11.94 -80.95
CA MET A 279 -49.78 12.76 -82.16
C MET A 279 -49.58 11.84 -83.37
N SER A 280 -50.69 11.45 -83.97
CA SER A 280 -50.94 11.43 -85.42
C SER A 280 -52.44 11.43 -85.61
#